data_AF-A0AAV4AYW4-F1
#
_entry.id   AF-A0AAV4AYW4-F1
#
_cell.length_a   1.000
_cell.length_b   1.000
_cell.length_c   1.000
_cell.angle_alpha   90.00
_cell.angle_beta   90.00
_cell.angle_gamma   90.00
#
_symmetry.space_group_name_H-M   'P 1'
#
loop_
_entity.id
_entity.type
_entity.pdbx_description
1 polymer ?
#
loop_
_entity_poly.entity_id
_entity_poly.type
_entity_poly.pdbx_seq_one_letter_code
_entity_poly.pdbx_strand_id
1 'polypeptide(L)'
;MYGIDSFCSGVDEAFRREIFYPPIHSTYESILLIFHMIIESELAAMILILLAFAGLLPVVHGQGPFANAATCASTNRSCVNGEATCVGERCVCQSPFQWGHGDFRCYKKDWVGCELKNDPTLIGFNKELANFPYPCRYLVADSFTEIKSPTNDTKYGYCLTQVFAFNLKDKGKFYVAGFDVGLSIAYNSLGPVFDYSFRQTAVANNNVNTAQSLGYMDQSRPFVPGSSDNIMQYMDNLHDVYVYNEYDSANNRYHFRIDGCGVDISFVPYDTGLRRAQKQVPGLSVRIANRNSELD
;
A
#
# COMPACT_ATOMS: atom_id res chain seq x y z
N MET A 1 -27.19 4.90 10.73
CA MET A 1 -27.22 3.50 10.24
C MET A 1 -27.56 3.56 8.76
N TYR A 2 -26.55 3.66 7.89
CA TYR A 2 -26.73 3.60 6.44
C TYR A 2 -26.25 2.23 5.98
N GLY A 3 -27.13 1.51 5.27
CA GLY A 3 -26.93 0.13 4.84
C GLY A 3 -25.79 0.00 3.83
N ILE A 4 -24.89 -0.93 4.11
CA ILE A 4 -23.84 -1.40 3.20
C ILE A 4 -24.44 -2.62 2.50
N ASP A 5 -25.24 -2.40 1.47
CA ASP A 5 -25.74 -3.48 0.60
C ASP A 5 -25.38 -3.19 -0.86
N SER A 6 -24.77 -4.19 -1.49
CA SER A 6 -24.41 -4.32 -2.91
C SER A 6 -23.11 -3.64 -3.39
N PHE A 7 -22.00 -4.38 -3.38
CA PHE A 7 -20.87 -4.12 -4.29
C PHE A 7 -20.09 -5.38 -4.75
N CYS A 8 -20.53 -6.59 -4.39
CA CYS A 8 -19.77 -7.82 -4.65
C CYS A 8 -20.40 -8.75 -5.72
N SER A 9 -20.87 -8.21 -6.85
CA SER A 9 -21.49 -9.03 -7.92
C SER A 9 -20.84 -8.87 -9.30
N GLY A 10 -19.52 -8.66 -9.41
CA GLY A 10 -18.93 -8.38 -10.73
C GLY A 10 -17.46 -8.71 -10.98
N VAL A 11 -16.75 -9.42 -10.10
CA VAL A 11 -15.28 -9.58 -10.26
C VAL A 11 -14.85 -10.95 -10.79
N ASP A 12 -15.76 -11.91 -11.02
CA ASP A 12 -15.38 -13.29 -11.37
C ASP A 12 -15.46 -13.67 -12.87
N GLU A 13 -15.77 -12.74 -13.80
CA GLU A 13 -15.84 -13.07 -15.24
C GLU A 13 -15.02 -12.17 -16.19
N ALA A 14 -14.30 -11.16 -15.69
CA ALA A 14 -13.63 -10.18 -16.56
C ALA A 14 -12.19 -10.54 -16.99
N PHE A 15 -11.67 -11.75 -16.66
CA PHE A 15 -10.29 -12.15 -17.00
C PHE A 15 -10.17 -13.25 -18.08
N ARG A 16 -11.26 -13.61 -18.76
CA ARG A 16 -11.25 -14.51 -19.92
C ARG A 16 -12.30 -14.11 -20.95
N ARG A 17 -11.95 -13.18 -21.85
CA ARG A 17 -12.58 -13.05 -23.18
C ARG A 17 -11.69 -12.18 -24.06
N GLU A 18 -10.82 -12.86 -24.82
CA GLU A 18 -10.38 -12.38 -26.12
C GLU A 18 -11.63 -12.25 -27.00
N ILE A 19 -11.89 -11.05 -27.54
CA ILE A 19 -12.83 -10.89 -28.65
C ILE A 19 -12.14 -10.08 -29.75
N PHE A 20 -12.10 -10.75 -30.89
CA PHE A 20 -11.68 -10.32 -32.22
C PHE A 20 -12.22 -8.95 -32.64
N TYR A 21 -11.35 -8.12 -33.19
CA TYR A 21 -11.74 -7.03 -34.09
C TYR A 21 -11.67 -7.52 -35.55
N PRO A 22 -12.67 -7.23 -36.40
CA PRO A 22 -12.55 -7.43 -37.85
C PRO A 22 -11.71 -6.31 -38.49
N PRO A 23 -11.00 -6.58 -39.61
CA PRO A 23 -10.20 -5.58 -40.28
C PRO A 23 -11.09 -4.66 -41.13
N ILE A 24 -10.89 -3.35 -40.99
CA ILE A 24 -11.40 -2.36 -41.94
C ILE A 24 -10.32 -2.18 -43.02
N HIS A 25 -10.65 -2.59 -44.24
CA HIS A 25 -9.91 -2.25 -45.45
C HIS A 25 -9.93 -0.73 -45.66
N SER A 26 -8.76 -0.10 -45.81
CA SER A 26 -8.63 1.18 -46.50
C SER A 26 -7.26 1.30 -47.16
N THR A 27 -7.32 1.57 -48.46
CA THR A 27 -6.28 1.66 -49.48
C THR A 27 -5.16 2.66 -49.18
N TYR A 28 -3.97 2.20 -48.79
CA TYR A 28 -2.68 2.93 -48.90
C TYR A 28 -1.48 1.96 -48.96
N GLU A 29 -1.59 0.86 -49.69
CA GLU A 29 -0.45 -0.05 -49.92
C GLU A 29 0.07 0.11 -51.34
N SER A 30 1.23 0.76 -51.49
CA SER A 30 2.21 0.52 -52.58
C SER A 30 3.48 1.37 -52.45
N ILE A 31 3.51 2.43 -51.64
CA ILE A 31 4.69 3.32 -51.52
C ILE A 31 5.44 3.18 -50.17
N LEU A 32 4.85 2.52 -49.16
CA LEU A 32 5.47 2.32 -47.84
C LEU A 32 6.28 1.02 -47.67
N LEU A 33 6.26 0.12 -48.68
CA LEU A 33 6.92 -1.20 -48.59
C LEU A 33 8.44 -1.15 -48.79
N ILE A 34 9.01 -0.08 -49.34
CA ILE A 34 10.46 0.02 -49.54
C ILE A 34 11.17 0.66 -48.32
N PHE A 35 10.48 1.49 -47.53
CA PHE A 35 11.06 2.08 -46.31
C PHE A 35 10.96 1.15 -45.08
N HIS A 36 10.01 0.22 -45.05
CA HIS A 36 9.89 -0.74 -43.92
C HIS A 36 11.01 -1.77 -43.87
N MET A 37 11.60 -2.13 -45.00
CA MET A 37 12.53 -3.26 -45.08
C MET A 37 13.97 -2.91 -44.65
N ILE A 38 14.33 -1.61 -44.55
CA ILE A 38 15.65 -1.16 -44.09
C ILE A 38 15.64 -0.84 -42.58
N ILE A 39 14.49 -0.46 -42.00
CA ILE A 39 14.38 -0.12 -40.57
C ILE A 39 14.27 -1.39 -39.69
N GLU A 40 13.75 -2.50 -40.23
CA GLU A 40 13.58 -3.74 -39.46
C GLU A 40 14.90 -4.47 -39.12
N SER A 41 15.98 -4.30 -39.90
CA SER A 41 17.23 -5.03 -39.64
C SER A 41 18.07 -4.41 -38.50
N GLU A 42 18.08 -3.08 -38.36
CA GLU A 42 18.82 -2.41 -37.28
C GLU A 42 18.04 -2.38 -35.96
N LEU A 43 16.71 -2.26 -36.02
CA LEU A 43 15.86 -2.28 -34.82
C LEU A 43 15.85 -3.65 -34.14
N ALA A 44 15.86 -4.74 -34.91
CA ALA A 44 15.93 -6.10 -34.38
C ALA A 44 17.24 -6.38 -33.63
N ALA A 45 18.37 -5.84 -34.12
CA ALA A 45 19.67 -5.98 -33.47
C ALA A 45 19.75 -5.19 -32.14
N MET A 46 19.18 -3.97 -32.09
CA MET A 46 19.11 -3.19 -30.85
C MET A 46 18.20 -3.84 -29.79
N ILE A 47 17.07 -4.41 -30.20
CA ILE A 47 16.14 -5.10 -29.28
C ILE A 47 16.79 -6.36 -28.68
N LEU A 48 17.58 -7.12 -29.46
CA LEU A 48 18.30 -8.29 -28.96
C LEU A 48 19.41 -7.92 -27.96
N ILE A 49 20.11 -6.81 -28.16
CA ILE A 49 21.12 -6.31 -27.22
C ILE A 49 20.44 -5.83 -25.92
N LEU A 50 19.33 -5.11 -26.00
CA LEU A 50 18.55 -4.68 -24.82
C LEU A 50 17.97 -5.86 -24.03
N LEU A 51 17.50 -6.91 -24.70
CA LEU A 51 17.00 -8.14 -24.04
C LEU A 51 18.13 -8.96 -23.41
N ALA A 52 19.32 -8.99 -24.02
CA ALA A 52 20.49 -9.66 -23.44
C ALA A 52 21.01 -8.96 -22.17
N PHE A 53 20.90 -7.62 -22.09
CA PHE A 53 21.26 -6.86 -20.89
C PHE A 53 20.16 -6.85 -19.82
N ALA A 54 18.87 -6.97 -20.20
CA ALA A 54 17.76 -7.06 -19.23
C ALA A 54 17.68 -8.40 -18.50
N GLY A 55 18.22 -9.49 -19.07
CA GLY A 55 18.17 -10.84 -18.49
C GLY A 55 19.22 -11.15 -17.40
N LEU A 56 20.11 -10.21 -17.08
CA LEU A 56 21.25 -10.41 -16.16
C LEU A 56 21.28 -9.39 -15.01
N LEU A 57 20.14 -8.80 -14.64
CA LEU A 57 20.06 -8.20 -13.31
C LEU A 57 19.93 -9.34 -12.30
N PRO A 58 20.93 -9.58 -11.43
CA PRO A 58 20.77 -10.55 -10.36
C PRO A 58 19.57 -10.09 -9.53
N VAL A 59 18.52 -10.92 -9.49
CA VAL A 59 17.52 -10.80 -8.42
C VAL A 59 18.28 -11.08 -7.14
N VAL A 60 18.72 -10.01 -6.46
CA VAL A 60 19.42 -10.09 -5.18
C VAL A 60 18.38 -10.59 -4.19
N HIS A 61 18.32 -11.90 -4.02
CA HIS A 61 17.57 -12.58 -2.97
C HIS A 61 18.33 -12.40 -1.66
N GLY A 62 18.38 -11.17 -1.15
CA GLY A 62 18.83 -10.93 0.21
C GLY A 62 17.78 -11.49 1.16
N GLN A 63 18.13 -12.48 1.99
CA GLN A 63 17.34 -12.74 3.19
C GLN A 63 17.33 -11.44 3.99
N GLY A 64 16.15 -10.80 4.08
CA GLY A 64 16.04 -9.52 4.78
C GLY A 64 16.48 -9.67 6.24
N PRO A 65 17.02 -8.60 6.86
CA PRO A 65 17.48 -8.62 8.25
C PRO A 65 16.42 -9.14 9.24
N PHE A 66 15.13 -9.05 8.87
CA PHE A 66 14.01 -9.55 9.66
C PHE A 66 13.99 -11.06 9.91
N ALA A 67 14.55 -11.90 9.01
CA ALA A 67 14.55 -13.35 9.21
C ALA A 67 15.20 -13.75 10.56
N ASN A 68 16.19 -12.97 11.00
CA ASN A 68 16.96 -13.16 12.22
C ASN A 68 16.43 -12.35 13.42
N ALA A 69 15.29 -11.68 13.29
CA ALA A 69 14.73 -10.88 14.37
C ALA A 69 14.46 -11.75 15.61
N ALA A 70 14.87 -11.25 16.78
CA ALA A 70 14.66 -11.92 18.06
C ALA A 70 13.16 -12.09 18.31
N THR A 71 12.78 -13.24 18.85
CA THR A 71 11.38 -13.54 19.18
C THR A 71 11.14 -13.40 20.67
N CYS A 72 9.91 -13.03 21.01
CA CYS A 72 9.43 -12.93 22.38
C CYS A 72 8.87 -14.30 22.80
N ALA A 73 9.78 -15.11 23.38
CA ALA A 73 9.66 -16.48 23.87
C ALA A 73 8.35 -17.22 23.51
N SER A 74 7.29 -17.10 24.31
CA SER A 74 6.11 -17.99 24.25
C SER A 74 5.22 -17.80 23.03
N THR A 75 5.31 -16.67 22.33
CA THR A 75 4.47 -16.39 21.16
C THR A 75 5.17 -16.69 19.83
N ASN A 76 6.50 -16.90 19.86
CA ASN A 76 7.36 -16.91 18.68
C ASN A 76 7.18 -15.65 17.79
N ARG A 77 6.68 -14.54 18.36
CA ARG A 77 6.48 -13.27 17.66
C ARG A 77 7.68 -12.37 17.81
N SER A 78 7.96 -11.54 16.81
CA SER A 78 8.97 -10.49 16.92
C SER A 78 8.31 -9.15 17.22
N CYS A 79 8.84 -8.44 18.21
CA CYS A 79 8.34 -7.11 18.55
C CYS A 79 8.79 -6.09 17.50
N VAL A 80 7.96 -5.08 17.29
CA VAL A 80 8.28 -3.97 16.40
C VAL A 80 9.45 -3.19 16.96
N ASN A 81 10.60 -3.27 16.28
CA ASN A 81 11.82 -2.59 16.63
C ASN A 81 11.61 -1.07 16.68
N GLY A 82 12.05 -0.44 17.76
CA GLY A 82 11.88 0.98 18.06
C GLY A 82 10.50 1.36 18.61
N GLU A 83 9.51 0.48 18.57
CA GLU A 83 8.15 0.75 19.06
C GLU A 83 7.75 -0.10 20.27
N ALA A 84 8.29 -1.31 20.39
CA ALA A 84 7.92 -2.27 21.43
C ALA A 84 9.13 -3.09 21.90
N THR A 85 9.03 -3.63 23.12
CA THR A 85 10.02 -4.54 23.71
C THR A 85 9.34 -5.78 24.28
N CYS A 86 10.12 -6.85 24.44
CA CYS A 86 9.63 -8.09 25.03
C CYS A 86 9.62 -7.97 26.57
N VAL A 87 8.43 -7.88 27.16
CA VAL A 87 8.22 -7.81 28.61
C VAL A 87 7.30 -8.95 29.03
N GLY A 88 7.79 -9.86 29.88
CA GLY A 88 7.01 -11.01 30.32
C GLY A 88 6.50 -11.87 29.15
N GLU A 89 7.38 -12.13 28.17
CA GLU A 89 7.09 -12.92 26.96
C GLU A 89 6.02 -12.33 26.03
N ARG A 90 5.66 -11.05 26.21
CA ARG A 90 4.77 -10.32 25.31
C ARG A 90 5.45 -9.08 24.74
N CYS A 91 5.09 -8.71 23.52
CA CYS A 91 5.53 -7.46 22.94
C CYS A 91 4.68 -6.30 23.50
N VAL A 92 5.32 -5.43 24.27
CA VAL A 92 4.69 -4.29 24.94
C VAL A 92 5.22 -3.00 24.32
N CYS A 93 4.31 -2.15 23.85
CA CYS A 93 4.63 -0.84 23.30
C CYS A 93 5.38 0.02 24.32
N GLN A 94 6.44 0.69 23.88
CA GLN A 94 7.28 1.56 24.70
C GLN A 94 6.98 3.04 24.42
N SER A 95 7.21 3.90 25.40
CA SER A 95 7.10 5.36 25.23
C SER A 95 7.91 5.84 24.01
N PRO A 96 7.38 6.74 23.17
CA PRO A 96 6.15 7.53 23.33
C PRO A 96 4.86 6.82 22.89
N PHE A 97 4.92 5.56 22.49
CA PHE A 97 3.74 4.79 22.13
C PHE A 97 3.03 4.28 23.38
N GLN A 98 1.71 4.47 23.44
CA GLN A 98 0.90 4.22 24.64
C GLN A 98 -0.02 3.01 24.51
N TRP A 99 -0.37 2.62 23.29
CA TRP A 99 -1.31 1.53 23.05
C TRP A 99 -1.02 0.83 21.70
N GLY A 100 -1.66 -0.32 21.48
CA GLY A 100 -1.52 -1.12 20.26
C GLY A 100 -1.09 -2.55 20.55
N HIS A 101 -0.61 -3.23 19.51
CA HIS A 101 -0.08 -4.58 19.57
C HIS A 101 1.41 -4.54 19.22
N GLY A 102 2.28 -4.78 20.20
CA GLY A 102 3.73 -4.60 20.03
C GLY A 102 4.39 -5.52 19.00
N ASP A 103 3.69 -6.52 18.49
CA ASP A 103 4.13 -7.43 17.41
C ASP A 103 3.52 -7.08 16.03
N PHE A 104 2.76 -5.98 15.97
CA PHE A 104 2.11 -5.48 14.76
C PHE A 104 2.29 -3.97 14.59
N ARG A 105 1.71 -3.16 15.49
CA ARG A 105 1.77 -1.70 15.46
C ARG A 105 1.53 -1.11 16.85
N CYS A 106 2.31 -0.09 17.19
CA CYS A 106 2.09 0.75 18.36
C CYS A 106 1.69 2.18 17.95
N TYR A 107 0.90 2.83 18.81
CA TYR A 107 0.30 4.13 18.56
C TYR A 107 0.66 5.11 19.67
N LYS A 108 0.92 6.36 19.29
CA LYS A 108 1.05 7.48 20.24
C LYS A 108 -0.34 7.91 20.73
N LYS A 109 -0.38 8.75 21.78
CA LYS A 109 -1.63 9.24 22.39
C LYS A 109 -2.54 9.95 21.39
N ASP A 110 -1.92 10.75 20.52
CA ASP A 110 -2.52 11.61 19.51
C ASP A 110 -2.86 10.85 18.21
N TRP A 111 -2.85 9.52 18.20
CA TRP A 111 -3.19 8.74 17.01
C TRP A 111 -4.37 7.83 17.30
N VAL A 112 -5.24 7.70 16.30
CA VAL A 112 -6.26 6.66 16.22
C VAL A 112 -5.92 5.71 15.08
N GLY A 113 -6.30 4.45 15.20
CA GLY A 113 -5.91 3.40 14.26
C GLY A 113 -7.06 2.45 13.95
N CYS A 114 -7.07 1.99 12.70
CA CYS A 114 -7.87 0.88 12.22
C CYS A 114 -6.93 -0.22 11.71
N GLU A 115 -7.21 -1.47 12.05
CA GLU A 115 -6.33 -2.61 11.74
C GLU A 115 -7.10 -3.72 11.04
N LEU A 116 -6.45 -4.38 10.08
CA LEU A 116 -6.89 -5.64 9.50
C LEU A 116 -5.80 -6.67 9.67
N LYS A 117 -6.07 -7.66 10.51
CA LYS A 117 -5.13 -8.74 10.83
C LYS A 117 -5.59 -10.06 10.26
N ASN A 118 -4.64 -10.94 9.99
CA ASN A 118 -4.76 -12.33 9.53
C ASN A 118 -6.12 -13.03 9.78
N ASP A 119 -6.66 -13.78 8.80
CA ASP A 119 -8.09 -14.21 8.77
C ASP A 119 -9.01 -13.01 9.04
N PRO A 120 -9.08 -12.10 8.05
CA PRO A 120 -9.26 -10.64 8.20
C PRO A 120 -10.22 -10.30 9.34
N THR A 121 -9.62 -9.99 10.48
CA THR A 121 -10.31 -9.38 11.61
C THR A 121 -10.07 -7.88 11.50
N LEU A 122 -11.16 -7.14 11.28
CA LEU A 122 -11.17 -5.69 11.27
C LEU A 122 -11.29 -5.19 12.71
N ILE A 123 -10.37 -4.32 13.11
CA ILE A 123 -10.43 -3.53 14.34
C ILE A 123 -10.69 -2.09 13.90
N GLY A 124 -11.90 -1.58 14.14
CA GLY A 124 -12.27 -0.22 13.74
C GLY A 124 -11.60 0.85 14.59
N PHE A 125 -11.74 2.13 14.19
CA PHE A 125 -11.23 3.28 14.96
C PHE A 125 -11.83 3.39 16.37
N ASN A 126 -13.03 2.85 16.58
CA ASN A 126 -13.71 2.73 17.87
C ASN A 126 -13.29 1.49 18.67
N LYS A 127 -12.32 0.71 18.19
CA LYS A 127 -11.81 -0.55 18.76
C LYS A 127 -12.81 -1.72 18.73
N GLU A 128 -13.90 -1.61 17.97
CA GLU A 128 -14.79 -2.73 17.75
C GLU A 128 -14.16 -3.76 16.80
N LEU A 129 -14.43 -5.03 17.06
CA LEU A 129 -13.93 -6.16 16.29
C LEU A 129 -15.03 -6.67 15.36
N ALA A 130 -14.70 -6.85 14.08
CA ALA A 130 -15.56 -7.47 13.10
C ALA A 130 -14.78 -8.52 12.29
N ASN A 131 -15.37 -9.71 12.12
CA ASN A 131 -14.85 -10.71 11.20
C ASN A 131 -15.19 -10.27 9.77
N PHE A 132 -14.20 -10.17 8.89
CA PHE A 132 -14.37 -9.63 7.54
C PHE A 132 -13.74 -10.52 6.44
N PRO A 133 -14.14 -11.81 6.31
CA PRO A 133 -13.52 -12.79 5.42
C PRO A 133 -13.93 -12.66 3.95
N TYR A 134 -14.08 -11.45 3.42
CA TYR A 134 -14.52 -11.23 2.05
C TYR A 134 -13.32 -11.13 1.09
N PRO A 135 -13.26 -11.90 -0.01
CA PRO A 135 -12.20 -11.85 -1.02
C PRO A 135 -12.40 -10.68 -1.99
N CYS A 136 -12.71 -9.50 -1.46
CA CYS A 136 -13.10 -8.34 -2.23
C CYS A 136 -12.17 -7.17 -1.89
N ARG A 137 -12.23 -6.12 -2.71
CA ARG A 137 -11.71 -4.81 -2.31
C ARG A 137 -12.78 -4.08 -1.50
N TYR A 138 -12.39 -3.43 -0.42
CA TYR A 138 -13.29 -2.70 0.47
C TYR A 138 -12.60 -1.50 1.11
N LEU A 139 -13.38 -0.47 1.41
CA LEU A 139 -12.93 0.75 2.06
C LEU A 139 -12.64 0.45 3.54
N VAL A 140 -11.38 0.62 3.95
CA VAL A 140 -10.91 0.44 5.33
C VAL A 140 -11.00 1.73 6.10
N ALA A 141 -10.59 2.83 5.49
CA ALA A 141 -10.60 4.14 6.10
C ALA A 141 -10.95 5.21 5.06
N ASP A 142 -11.77 6.16 5.47
CA ASP A 142 -12.03 7.41 4.76
C ASP A 142 -11.78 8.54 5.76
N SER A 143 -10.86 9.45 5.44
CA SER A 143 -10.46 10.51 6.33
C SER A 143 -10.45 11.86 5.63
N PHE A 144 -10.93 12.86 6.35
CA PHE A 144 -10.85 14.26 5.98
C PHE A 144 -10.03 14.98 7.05
N THR A 145 -8.82 15.43 6.69
CA THR A 145 -7.90 16.09 7.64
C THR A 145 -7.53 17.49 7.15
N GLU A 146 -7.24 18.38 8.10
CA GLU A 146 -6.79 19.74 7.79
C GLU A 146 -5.27 19.76 7.64
N ILE A 147 -4.79 20.46 6.61
CA ILE A 147 -3.36 20.80 6.50
C ILE A 147 -3.16 22.08 7.29
N LYS A 148 -2.33 22.01 8.32
CA LYS A 148 -2.02 23.14 9.19
C LYS A 148 -0.52 23.32 9.34
N SER A 149 -0.10 24.57 9.48
CA SER A 149 1.28 24.89 9.83
C SER A 149 1.65 24.27 11.17
N PRO A 150 2.81 23.58 11.28
CA PRO A 150 3.29 23.10 12.57
C PRO A 150 3.69 24.24 13.52
N THR A 151 3.92 25.46 12.99
CA THR A 151 4.45 26.59 13.79
C THR A 151 3.37 27.49 14.38
N ASN A 152 2.23 27.68 13.69
CA ASN A 152 1.24 28.69 14.06
C ASN A 152 -0.22 28.24 13.89
N ASP A 153 -0.46 26.94 13.64
CA ASP A 153 -1.78 26.33 13.41
C ASP A 153 -2.58 26.94 12.24
N THR A 154 -1.95 27.73 11.37
CA THR A 154 -2.62 28.32 10.19
C THR A 154 -3.03 27.19 9.24
N LYS A 155 -4.32 27.15 8.90
CA LYS A 155 -4.87 26.20 7.93
C LYS A 155 -4.47 26.58 6.50
N TYR A 156 -3.79 25.66 5.81
CA TYR A 156 -3.40 25.80 4.41
C TYR A 156 -4.36 25.11 3.45
N GLY A 157 -5.09 24.09 3.93
CA GLY A 157 -5.94 23.28 3.07
C GLY A 157 -6.57 22.09 3.79
N TYR A 158 -6.94 21.10 3.00
CA TYR A 158 -7.49 19.83 3.45
C TYR A 158 -6.98 18.66 2.61
N CYS A 159 -6.96 17.49 3.23
CA CYS A 159 -6.69 16.21 2.57
C CYS A 159 -7.93 15.33 2.71
N LEU A 160 -8.35 14.73 1.61
CA LEU A 160 -9.28 13.61 1.59
C LEU A 160 -8.46 12.35 1.26
N THR A 161 -8.46 11.37 2.17
CA THR A 161 -7.75 10.10 1.96
C THR A 161 -8.70 8.93 2.09
N GLN A 162 -8.74 8.08 1.07
CA GLN A 162 -9.50 6.85 1.06
C GLN A 162 -8.54 5.67 0.93
N VAL A 163 -8.56 4.76 1.90
CA VAL A 163 -7.72 3.57 1.92
C VAL A 163 -8.59 2.34 1.74
N PHE A 164 -8.30 1.56 0.70
CA PHE A 164 -8.97 0.29 0.45
C PHE A 164 -7.99 -0.85 0.70
N ALA A 165 -8.47 -1.96 1.26
CA ALA A 165 -7.72 -3.21 1.29
C ALA A 165 -8.35 -4.21 0.34
N PHE A 166 -7.55 -5.17 -0.11
CA PHE A 166 -8.05 -6.33 -0.83
C PHE A 166 -7.36 -7.60 -0.36
N ASN A 167 -8.14 -8.68 -0.34
CA ASN A 167 -7.70 -9.96 0.21
C ASN A 167 -7.43 -10.97 -0.90
N LEU A 168 -6.46 -11.86 -0.67
CA LEU A 168 -6.26 -13.07 -1.47
C LEU A 168 -6.45 -14.31 -0.59
N LYS A 169 -6.56 -15.48 -1.24
CA LYS A 169 -6.71 -16.78 -0.59
C LYS A 169 -5.54 -17.69 -0.92
N ASP A 170 -4.86 -18.20 0.10
CA ASP A 170 -3.85 -19.26 -0.04
C ASP A 170 -4.18 -20.39 0.95
N LYS A 171 -4.21 -21.63 0.47
CA LYS A 171 -4.44 -22.85 1.28
C LYS A 171 -5.62 -22.75 2.26
N GLY A 172 -6.73 -22.16 1.81
CA GLY A 172 -7.96 -22.03 2.60
C GLY A 172 -8.00 -20.81 3.52
N LYS A 173 -6.93 -20.02 3.60
CA LYS A 173 -6.80 -18.85 4.46
C LYS A 173 -6.87 -17.56 3.67
N PHE A 174 -7.69 -16.62 4.14
CA PHE A 174 -7.74 -15.25 3.58
C PHE A 174 -6.71 -14.37 4.28
N TYR A 175 -6.00 -13.55 3.50
CA TYR A 175 -5.03 -12.60 4.01
C TYR A 175 -5.08 -11.30 3.19
N VAL A 176 -4.67 -10.20 3.81
CA VAL A 176 -4.54 -8.91 3.13
C VAL A 176 -3.38 -8.99 2.15
N ALA A 177 -3.67 -8.85 0.86
CA ALA A 177 -2.67 -8.96 -0.21
C ALA A 177 -2.08 -7.60 -0.60
N GLY A 178 -2.75 -6.53 -0.22
CA GLY A 178 -2.34 -5.18 -0.54
C GLY A 178 -3.41 -4.16 -0.18
N PHE A 179 -3.13 -2.92 -0.56
CA PHE A 179 -4.02 -1.79 -0.36
C PHE A 179 -3.95 -0.82 -1.54
N ASP A 180 -5.05 -0.09 -1.74
CA ASP A 180 -5.16 1.06 -2.62
C ASP A 180 -5.34 2.33 -1.78
N VAL A 181 -4.81 3.44 -2.26
CA VAL A 181 -5.01 4.78 -1.69
C VAL A 181 -5.52 5.70 -2.79
N GLY A 182 -6.61 6.41 -2.52
CA GLY A 182 -6.97 7.64 -3.21
C GLY A 182 -6.72 8.81 -2.28
N LEU A 183 -5.98 9.80 -2.74
CA LEU A 183 -5.64 11.02 -2.01
C LEU A 183 -6.03 12.22 -2.87
N SER A 184 -6.67 13.20 -2.27
CA SER A 184 -6.93 14.51 -2.87
C SER A 184 -6.53 15.58 -1.87
N ILE A 185 -5.74 16.54 -2.33
CA ILE A 185 -5.20 17.64 -1.55
C ILE A 185 -5.67 18.93 -2.17
N ALA A 186 -6.32 19.77 -1.37
CA ALA A 186 -6.82 21.05 -1.84
C ALA A 186 -6.42 22.16 -0.87
N TYR A 187 -5.80 23.19 -1.42
CA TYR A 187 -5.34 24.36 -0.68
C TYR A 187 -6.43 25.44 -0.62
N ASN A 188 -6.38 26.31 0.40
CA ASN A 188 -7.41 27.30 0.68
C ASN A 188 -7.43 28.48 -0.31
N SER A 189 -6.29 28.86 -0.87
CA SER A 189 -6.25 29.68 -2.08
C SER A 189 -6.70 28.81 -3.26
N LEU A 190 -7.28 29.37 -4.32
CA LEU A 190 -7.74 28.66 -5.55
C LEU A 190 -6.63 27.91 -6.33
N GLY A 191 -5.59 27.44 -5.65
CA GLY A 191 -4.50 26.67 -6.18
C GLY A 191 -4.93 25.29 -6.69
N PRO A 192 -3.97 24.56 -7.28
CA PRO A 192 -4.24 23.26 -7.86
C PRO A 192 -4.71 22.26 -6.80
N VAL A 193 -5.71 21.46 -7.16
CA VAL A 193 -6.03 20.24 -6.44
C VAL A 193 -4.98 19.21 -6.86
N PHE A 194 -4.22 18.70 -5.90
CA PHE A 194 -3.30 17.60 -6.14
C PHE A 194 -3.99 16.28 -5.83
N ASP A 195 -4.06 15.44 -6.84
CA ASP A 195 -4.76 14.18 -6.81
C ASP A 195 -3.74 13.05 -6.99
N TYR A 196 -3.84 12.03 -6.14
CA TYR A 196 -2.88 10.93 -6.11
C TYR A 196 -3.57 9.61 -5.88
N SER A 197 -3.15 8.60 -6.63
CA SER A 197 -3.61 7.22 -6.46
C SER A 197 -2.42 6.30 -6.31
N PHE A 198 -2.51 5.33 -5.40
CA PHE A 198 -1.42 4.41 -5.12
C PHE A 198 -1.94 3.01 -4.83
N ARG A 199 -1.20 1.99 -5.27
CA ARG A 199 -1.44 0.59 -4.95
C ARG A 199 -0.15 -0.04 -4.48
N GLN A 200 -0.21 -0.71 -3.34
CA GLN A 200 0.85 -1.61 -2.87
C GLN A 200 0.30 -3.04 -2.84
N THR A 201 0.96 -3.95 -3.53
CA THR A 201 0.81 -5.40 -3.35
C THR A 201 2.09 -5.96 -2.76
N ALA A 202 1.97 -6.97 -1.90
CA ALA A 202 3.12 -7.74 -1.47
C ALA A 202 2.72 -9.12 -0.96
N VAL A 203 3.61 -10.08 -1.18
CA VAL A 203 3.55 -11.43 -0.62
C VAL A 203 4.94 -11.84 -0.18
N ALA A 204 5.04 -12.61 0.90
CA ALA A 204 6.30 -13.17 1.35
C ALA A 204 6.35 -14.69 1.11
N ASN A 205 7.55 -15.22 0.94
CA ASN A 205 7.83 -16.64 0.97
C ASN A 205 9.15 -16.88 1.71
N ASN A 206 9.08 -17.46 2.92
CA ASN A 206 10.24 -17.71 3.78
C ASN A 206 11.04 -16.42 4.09
N ASN A 207 10.34 -15.37 4.50
CA ASN A 207 10.81 -14.00 4.78
C ASN A 207 11.37 -13.25 3.56
N VAL A 208 11.17 -13.75 2.34
CA VAL A 208 11.53 -13.03 1.12
C VAL A 208 10.27 -12.36 0.54
N ASN A 209 10.24 -11.03 0.56
CA ASN A 209 9.12 -10.25 0.03
C ASN A 209 9.23 -10.10 -1.48
N THR A 210 8.12 -10.35 -2.16
CA THR A 210 7.86 -9.91 -3.53
C THR A 210 6.78 -8.84 -3.46
N ALA A 211 7.11 -7.61 -3.85
CA ALA A 211 6.20 -6.47 -3.75
C ALA A 211 6.19 -5.67 -5.05
N GLN A 212 5.04 -5.07 -5.34
CA GLN A 212 4.85 -4.16 -6.46
C GLN A 212 4.10 -2.92 -5.95
N SER A 213 4.60 -1.76 -6.35
CA SER A 213 4.01 -0.46 -6.04
C SER A 213 3.67 0.23 -7.35
N LEU A 214 2.44 0.71 -7.49
CA LEU A 214 1.96 1.42 -8.68
C LEU A 214 1.35 2.75 -8.22
N GLY A 215 1.63 3.84 -8.93
CA GLY A 215 1.19 5.18 -8.55
C GLY A 215 0.66 5.95 -9.76
N TYR A 216 -0.15 6.97 -9.50
CA TYR A 216 -0.62 7.89 -10.53
C TYR A 216 -0.88 9.27 -9.91
N MET A 217 -0.41 10.33 -10.58
CA MET A 217 -0.69 11.73 -10.21
C MET A 217 -1.82 12.30 -11.08
N ASP A 218 -2.50 13.34 -10.59
CA ASP A 218 -3.58 14.06 -11.28
C ASP A 218 -4.90 13.29 -11.42
N GLN A 219 -5.04 12.13 -10.76
CA GLN A 219 -6.33 11.48 -10.54
C GLN A 219 -6.41 10.93 -9.11
N SER A 220 -7.46 11.32 -8.38
CA SER A 220 -7.83 10.68 -7.12
C SER A 220 -8.85 9.59 -7.42
N ARG A 221 -8.34 8.42 -7.83
CA ARG A 221 -9.14 7.24 -8.10
C ARG A 221 -8.65 6.13 -7.17
N PRO A 222 -9.51 5.59 -6.29
CA PRO A 222 -9.12 4.46 -5.45
C PRO A 222 -8.88 3.17 -6.26
N PHE A 223 -9.05 3.22 -7.58
CA PHE A 223 -8.56 2.22 -8.50
C PHE A 223 -7.42 2.83 -9.31
N VAL A 224 -6.20 2.38 -9.05
CA VAL A 224 -5.06 2.58 -9.96
C VAL A 224 -5.25 1.58 -11.11
N PRO A 225 -5.64 2.01 -12.33
CA PRO A 225 -5.55 1.16 -13.51
C PRO A 225 -4.08 0.76 -13.67
N GLY A 226 -3.77 -0.39 -14.27
CA GLY A 226 -2.40 -0.94 -14.36
C GLY A 226 -1.40 -0.14 -15.20
N SER A 227 -1.35 1.19 -15.05
CA SER A 227 -0.37 2.07 -15.65
C SER A 227 0.99 1.91 -14.96
N SER A 228 2.02 2.26 -15.71
CA SER A 228 3.43 2.10 -15.39
C SER A 228 4.07 3.36 -14.78
N ASP A 229 3.26 4.33 -14.32
CA ASP A 229 3.81 5.55 -13.75
C ASP A 229 4.42 5.23 -12.38
N ASN A 230 5.76 5.18 -12.35
CA ASN A 230 6.54 4.85 -11.16
C ASN A 230 6.68 6.06 -10.21
N ILE A 231 5.65 6.90 -10.09
CA ILE A 231 5.72 8.09 -9.23
C ILE A 231 5.32 7.70 -7.82
N MET A 232 6.35 7.38 -7.02
CA MET A 232 6.21 6.87 -5.66
C MET A 232 6.25 7.95 -4.58
N GLN A 233 6.49 9.21 -4.96
CA GLN A 233 6.71 10.29 -4.02
C GLN A 233 6.12 11.62 -4.51
N TYR A 234 5.58 12.40 -3.58
CA TYR A 234 5.18 13.80 -3.76
C TYR A 234 5.75 14.62 -2.59
N MET A 235 6.27 15.80 -2.88
CA MET A 235 6.86 16.68 -1.86
C MET A 235 6.42 18.13 -2.10
N ASP A 236 5.78 18.71 -1.10
CA ASP A 236 5.46 20.12 -1.02
C ASP A 236 6.07 20.69 0.26
N ASN A 237 7.28 21.22 0.12
CA ASN A 237 8.04 21.80 1.22
C ASN A 237 7.42 23.09 1.77
N LEU A 238 6.53 23.76 1.03
CA LEU A 238 5.93 25.02 1.49
C LEU A 238 4.87 24.76 2.56
N HIS A 239 4.17 23.63 2.46
CA HIS A 239 3.06 23.27 3.35
C HIS A 239 3.36 22.03 4.21
N ASP A 240 4.62 21.58 4.23
CA ASP A 240 5.09 20.39 4.95
C ASP A 240 4.27 19.12 4.60
N VAL A 241 3.91 18.95 3.33
CA VAL A 241 3.14 17.80 2.83
C VAL A 241 4.06 16.87 2.05
N TYR A 242 4.17 15.63 2.52
CA TYR A 242 5.03 14.61 1.89
C TYR A 242 4.26 13.30 1.73
N VAL A 243 4.22 12.77 0.52
CA VAL A 243 3.71 11.43 0.23
C VAL A 243 4.90 10.57 -0.13
N TYR A 244 5.11 9.47 0.58
CA TYR A 244 6.16 8.51 0.24
C TYR A 244 5.83 7.11 0.73
N ASN A 245 6.45 6.14 0.06
CA ASN A 245 6.42 4.74 0.38
C ASN A 245 7.83 4.25 0.73
N GLU A 246 7.99 3.57 1.87
CA GLU A 246 9.26 3.00 2.31
C GLU A 246 9.09 1.56 2.79
N TYR A 247 10.13 0.74 2.62
CA TYR A 247 10.20 -0.60 3.20
C TYR A 247 11.06 -0.58 4.46
N ASP A 248 10.42 -0.74 5.62
CA ASP A 248 11.07 -0.90 6.91
C ASP A 248 11.52 -2.35 7.07
N SER A 249 12.72 -2.63 6.58
CA SER A 249 13.31 -3.98 6.58
C SER A 249 13.57 -4.53 7.99
N ALA A 250 13.74 -3.67 9.00
CA ALA A 250 13.92 -4.09 10.38
C ALA A 250 12.62 -4.67 10.96
N ASN A 251 11.48 -4.24 10.44
CA ASN A 251 10.15 -4.66 10.85
C ASN A 251 9.33 -5.28 9.71
N ASN A 252 9.97 -5.74 8.63
CA ASN A 252 9.33 -6.42 7.49
C ASN A 252 7.96 -5.84 7.09
N ARG A 253 7.89 -4.51 6.96
CA ARG A 253 6.64 -3.79 6.66
C ARG A 253 6.86 -2.65 5.68
N TYR A 254 5.85 -2.40 4.87
CA TYR A 254 5.78 -1.25 3.98
C TYR A 254 5.04 -0.13 4.70
N HIS A 255 5.61 1.06 4.72
CA HIS A 255 4.94 2.27 5.20
C HIS A 255 4.62 3.17 4.03
N PHE A 256 3.35 3.51 3.89
CA PHE A 256 2.89 4.58 3.01
C PHE A 256 2.43 5.74 3.88
N ARG A 257 3.12 6.87 3.80
CA ARG A 257 2.93 8.02 4.68
C ARG A 257 2.49 9.23 3.87
N ILE A 258 1.53 9.95 4.42
CA ILE A 258 1.05 11.24 3.93
C ILE A 258 1.28 12.23 5.09
N ASP A 259 2.53 12.66 5.23
CA ASP A 259 2.90 13.69 6.19
C ASP A 259 2.22 15.01 5.81
N GLY A 260 1.99 15.90 6.78
CA GLY A 260 1.12 17.07 6.62
C GLY A 260 -0.37 16.72 6.80
N CYS A 261 -0.88 15.68 6.13
CA CYS A 261 -2.25 15.17 6.30
C CYS A 261 -2.41 14.28 7.55
N GLY A 262 -1.31 13.78 8.12
CA GLY A 262 -1.32 12.96 9.33
C GLY A 262 -1.86 11.55 9.11
N VAL A 263 -1.69 10.98 7.92
CA VAL A 263 -2.09 9.60 7.62
C VAL A 263 -0.85 8.73 7.44
N ASP A 264 -0.86 7.56 8.05
CA ASP A 264 0.22 6.57 7.94
C ASP A 264 -0.40 5.16 7.83
N ILE A 265 -0.01 4.46 6.78
CA ILE A 265 -0.47 3.12 6.44
C ILE A 265 0.71 2.17 6.56
N SER A 266 0.61 1.18 7.45
CA SER A 266 1.60 0.13 7.62
C SER A 266 1.04 -1.20 7.12
N PHE A 267 1.77 -1.87 6.23
CA PHE A 267 1.38 -3.13 5.63
C PHE A 267 2.45 -4.20 5.82
N VAL A 268 2.09 -5.30 6.49
CA VAL A 268 2.94 -6.47 6.69
C VAL A 268 2.46 -7.59 5.75
N PRO A 269 3.26 -8.01 4.76
CA PRO A 269 2.88 -9.05 3.81
C PRO A 269 2.67 -10.40 4.51
N TYR A 270 1.73 -11.21 4.00
CA TYR A 270 1.56 -12.59 4.45
C TYR A 270 2.64 -13.50 3.87
N ASP A 271 3.28 -14.31 4.73
CA ASP A 271 4.25 -15.31 4.32
C ASP A 271 3.59 -16.65 4.00
N THR A 272 3.55 -16.99 2.72
CA THR A 272 2.95 -18.23 2.19
C THR A 272 3.78 -19.48 2.53
N GLY A 273 5.08 -19.31 2.79
CA GLY A 273 6.01 -20.36 3.20
C GLY A 273 5.88 -20.68 4.69
N LEU A 274 6.07 -19.65 5.54
CA LEU A 274 6.05 -19.78 7.01
C LEU A 274 4.63 -19.86 7.60
N ARG A 275 3.66 -19.17 6.99
CA ARG A 275 2.25 -19.14 7.41
C ARG A 275 2.13 -18.70 8.87
N ARG A 276 1.66 -19.59 9.75
CA ARG A 276 1.51 -19.34 11.19
C ARG A 276 2.86 -19.12 11.90
N ALA A 277 3.95 -19.63 11.33
CA ALA A 277 5.30 -19.46 11.87
C ALA A 277 5.93 -18.10 11.52
N GLN A 278 5.26 -17.25 10.72
CA GLN A 278 5.72 -15.89 10.47
C GLN A 278 5.82 -15.14 11.81
N LYS A 279 6.98 -14.53 12.08
CA LYS A 279 7.28 -13.87 13.36
C LYS A 279 6.45 -12.60 13.58
N GLN A 280 6.11 -11.87 12.53
CA GLN A 280 5.22 -10.71 12.62
C GLN A 280 3.79 -11.06 12.24
N VAL A 281 2.85 -10.29 12.75
CA VAL A 281 1.44 -10.43 12.37
C VAL A 281 1.24 -9.81 10.99
N PRO A 282 0.83 -10.57 9.96
CA PRO A 282 0.50 -10.01 8.66
C PRO A 282 -0.82 -9.24 8.72
N GLY A 283 -0.91 -8.15 7.97
CA GLY A 283 -2.07 -7.27 8.02
C GLY A 283 -1.81 -5.86 7.53
N LEU A 284 -2.85 -5.04 7.60
CA LEU A 284 -2.84 -3.61 7.27
C LEU A 284 -3.21 -2.81 8.52
N SER A 285 -2.52 -1.71 8.77
CA SER A 285 -2.85 -0.73 9.80
C SER A 285 -2.95 0.63 9.15
N VAL A 286 -4.07 1.33 9.33
CA VAL A 286 -4.24 2.72 8.92
C VAL A 286 -4.36 3.56 10.18
N ARG A 287 -3.45 4.52 10.38
CA ARG A 287 -3.49 5.44 11.50
C ARG A 287 -3.62 6.87 11.04
N ILE A 288 -4.40 7.63 11.81
CA ILE A 288 -4.69 9.05 11.55
C ILE A 288 -4.34 9.83 12.81
N ALA A 289 -3.57 10.90 12.63
CA ALA A 289 -3.25 11.83 13.71
C ALA A 289 -4.51 12.59 14.15
N ASN A 290 -4.87 12.45 15.42
CA ASN A 290 -5.91 13.21 16.08
C ASN A 290 -5.33 14.56 16.57
N ARG A 291 -5.21 15.53 15.67
CA ARG A 291 -4.70 16.87 16.00
C ARG A 291 -5.66 17.71 16.86
N ASN A 292 -6.85 17.17 17.19
CA ASN A 292 -7.83 17.85 18.05
C ASN A 292 -7.74 17.40 19.52
N SER A 293 -6.88 16.43 19.87
CA SER A 293 -6.80 15.89 21.24
C SER A 293 -5.90 16.66 22.21
N GLU A 294 -5.42 17.86 21.86
CA GLU A 294 -4.66 18.74 22.77
C GLU A 294 -5.54 19.59 23.71
N LEU A 295 -6.84 19.32 23.77
CA LEU A 295 -7.79 20.06 24.62
C LEU A 295 -8.23 19.33 25.90
N ASP A 296 -7.60 18.21 26.26
CA ASP A 296 -7.85 17.48 27.52
C ASP A 296 -6.69 17.54 28.51
#